data_AF-A0A9W9IQA7-F1
#
_entry.id   AF-A0A9W9IQA7-F1
#
_cell.length_a   1.000
_cell.length_b   1.000
_cell.length_c   1.000
_cell.angle_alpha   90.00
_cell.angle_beta   90.00
_cell.angle_gamma   90.00
#
_symmetry.space_group_name_H-M   'P 1'
#
loop_
_entity.id
_entity.type
_entity.pdbx_description
1 polymer ?
#
loop_
_entity_poly.entity_id
_entity_poly.type
_entity_poly.pdbx_seq_one_letter_code
_entity_poly.pdbx_strand_id
1 'polypeptide(L)'
;MWQRCEPLLSSIIQRARSTYKHELLLGNLAGIPIAQQHGSADDNVPVYHARLMHTILDQIQWPSSYNELPGKGHWFEGVMTTSFLTSFYYAMVDRTKPRFEGTTTSPSRADDPEIMSMGPFTITVPASGNLGSMAGIQVDQLVSPDMNGKLRVHRDPKTHTWHIRTHNIFRFHLTKASPRVDLPATMVLDQLEEPFSVNPAQLDRTWYVKLADGSWDASHDAQWKTLGQRYGHQLGAADAILRTRGTFAISMCSPGVDEVAVQISRNLMQYYAADSRIHEDCLNWLTEHHPGNVFTLAVGEDLPRSKLGNFPIHTHRGGLVVFGNRPSSGLPGSKYEYAYEPGLGAVFLRPLENERLEMVIWGADLAGLQQAARLTPTLTGSGQPEYVILSDRCRWEGVGGVYSAGHLDRSWQISSASYHSVDAVWGSRVPS
;
A
#
# COMPACT_ATOMS: atom_id res chain seq x y z
N MET A 1 15.37 -13.29 -13.29
CA MET A 1 15.29 -14.64 -12.69
C MET A 1 16.70 -15.25 -12.51
N TRP A 2 17.72 -14.45 -12.13
CA TRP A 2 19.13 -14.91 -12.11
C TRP A 2 19.76 -15.03 -10.71
N GLN A 3 19.04 -14.66 -9.64
CA GLN A 3 19.51 -14.84 -8.26
C GLN A 3 18.58 -15.79 -7.51
N ARG A 4 19.19 -16.72 -6.74
CA ARG A 4 18.46 -17.64 -5.86
C ARG A 4 17.73 -16.81 -4.81
N CYS A 5 16.42 -17.02 -4.67
CA CYS A 5 15.58 -16.34 -3.69
C CYS A 5 14.51 -17.33 -3.22
N GLU A 6 14.33 -17.45 -1.91
CA GLU A 6 13.27 -18.25 -1.34
C GLU A 6 11.89 -17.81 -1.85
N PRO A 7 10.97 -18.73 -2.19
CA PRO A 7 9.66 -18.36 -2.71
C PRO A 7 8.87 -17.39 -1.81
N LEU A 8 8.99 -17.54 -0.48
CA LEU A 8 8.37 -16.65 0.49
C LEU A 8 8.97 -15.24 0.43
N LEU A 9 10.29 -15.12 0.31
CA LEU A 9 10.94 -13.81 0.17
C LEU A 9 10.56 -13.15 -1.16
N SER A 10 10.47 -13.93 -2.24
CA SER A 10 9.99 -13.45 -3.54
C SER A 10 8.56 -12.92 -3.46
N SER A 11 7.66 -13.59 -2.73
CA SER A 11 6.28 -13.14 -2.58
C SER A 11 6.16 -11.82 -1.80
N ILE A 12 7.01 -11.59 -0.80
CA ILE A 12 7.09 -10.33 -0.05
C ILE A 12 7.49 -9.15 -0.95
N ILE A 13 8.49 -9.34 -1.81
CA ILE A 13 8.91 -8.30 -2.77
C ILE A 13 7.80 -8.03 -3.79
N GLN A 14 7.17 -9.08 -4.31
CA GLN A 14 6.04 -8.94 -5.22
C GLN A 14 4.87 -8.23 -4.54
N ARG A 15 4.65 -8.50 -3.25
CA ARG A 15 3.59 -7.86 -2.46
C ARG A 15 3.84 -6.37 -2.32
N ALA A 16 5.06 -5.95 -1.98
CA ALA A 16 5.44 -4.53 -1.91
C ALA A 16 5.27 -3.79 -3.25
N ARG A 17 5.33 -4.51 -4.38
CA ARG A 17 5.11 -3.96 -5.75
C ARG A 17 3.69 -4.14 -6.29
N SER A 18 2.81 -4.79 -5.54
CA SER A 18 1.49 -5.19 -6.04
C SER A 18 0.55 -4.02 -6.38
N THR A 19 0.81 -2.82 -5.85
CA THR A 19 0.08 -1.59 -6.21
C THR A 19 0.22 -1.25 -7.70
N TYR A 20 1.29 -1.69 -8.36
CA TYR A 20 1.54 -1.50 -9.78
C TYR A 20 1.00 -2.65 -10.65
N LYS A 21 0.34 -3.64 -10.04
CA LYS A 21 -0.33 -4.77 -10.72
C LYS A 21 -1.80 -4.43 -10.95
N HIS A 22 -2.04 -3.56 -11.92
CA HIS A 22 -3.37 -3.05 -12.25
C HIS A 22 -4.38 -4.15 -12.59
N GLU A 23 -3.90 -5.31 -13.07
CA GLU A 23 -4.73 -6.49 -13.37
C GLU A 23 -5.46 -7.01 -12.11
N LEU A 24 -4.91 -6.78 -10.92
CA LEU A 24 -5.55 -7.16 -9.65
C LEU A 24 -6.68 -6.20 -9.25
N LEU A 25 -6.74 -5.02 -9.86
CA LEU A 25 -7.64 -3.92 -9.49
C LEU A 25 -8.84 -3.79 -10.43
N LEU A 26 -9.00 -4.69 -11.41
CA LEU A 26 -10.03 -4.55 -12.46
C LEU A 26 -11.46 -4.48 -11.93
N GLY A 27 -11.76 -5.11 -10.79
CA GLY A 27 -13.07 -4.98 -10.14
C GLY A 27 -13.43 -3.52 -9.81
N ASN A 28 -12.43 -2.68 -9.56
CA ASN A 28 -12.61 -1.25 -9.25
C ASN A 28 -13.05 -0.44 -10.46
N LEU A 29 -13.08 -1.02 -11.67
CA LEU A 29 -13.56 -0.37 -12.88
C LEU A 29 -15.09 -0.42 -13.01
N ALA A 30 -15.77 -1.06 -12.06
CA ALA A 30 -17.23 -1.11 -12.03
C ALA A 30 -17.85 0.30 -12.17
N GLY A 31 -18.73 0.45 -13.16
CA GLY A 31 -19.40 1.69 -13.53
C GLY A 31 -18.52 2.73 -14.24
N ILE A 32 -17.31 2.37 -14.68
CA ILE A 32 -16.39 3.26 -15.40
C ILE A 32 -16.35 2.86 -16.89
N PRO A 33 -16.79 3.74 -17.81
CA PRO A 33 -16.55 3.56 -19.25
C PRO A 33 -15.05 3.65 -19.57
N ILE A 34 -14.57 2.74 -20.43
CA ILE A 34 -13.15 2.66 -20.78
C ILE A 34 -12.99 2.75 -22.30
N ALA A 35 -12.18 3.72 -22.75
CA ALA A 35 -11.71 3.80 -24.12
C ALA A 35 -10.17 3.83 -24.12
N GLN A 36 -9.57 2.91 -24.85
CA GLN A 36 -8.12 2.74 -24.98
C GLN A 36 -7.71 3.10 -26.41
N GLN A 37 -6.64 3.88 -26.56
CA GLN A 37 -6.02 4.16 -27.84
C GLN A 37 -4.51 4.03 -27.70
N HIS A 38 -3.86 3.34 -28.63
CA HIS A 38 -2.41 3.10 -28.55
C HIS A 38 -1.77 3.12 -29.95
N GLY A 39 -0.57 3.69 -30.08
CA GLY A 39 0.20 3.62 -31.32
C GLY A 39 0.79 2.23 -31.55
N SER A 40 0.62 1.65 -32.74
CA SER A 40 1.12 0.30 -33.02
C SER A 40 2.65 0.19 -33.08
N ALA A 41 3.34 1.33 -33.18
CA ALA A 41 4.80 1.46 -33.24
C ALA A 41 5.35 2.26 -32.06
N ASP A 42 4.64 2.30 -30.92
CA ASP A 42 5.12 2.91 -29.69
C ASP A 42 6.33 2.12 -29.13
N ASP A 43 7.47 2.81 -29.03
CA ASP A 43 8.76 2.30 -28.57
C ASP A 43 9.10 2.71 -27.12
N ASN A 44 8.27 3.55 -26.48
CA ASN A 44 8.44 3.98 -25.09
C ASN A 44 7.54 3.17 -24.15
N VAL A 45 6.26 2.98 -24.51
CA VAL A 45 5.32 2.09 -23.82
C VAL A 45 4.83 1.05 -24.82
N PRO A 46 5.37 -0.18 -24.81
CA PRO A 46 5.02 -1.19 -25.78
C PRO A 46 3.51 -1.41 -25.88
N VAL A 47 2.98 -1.39 -27.11
CA VAL A 47 1.55 -1.61 -27.43
C VAL A 47 0.96 -2.89 -26.80
N TYR A 48 1.82 -3.86 -26.48
CA TYR A 48 1.48 -5.05 -25.71
C TYR A 48 0.64 -4.75 -24.46
N HIS A 49 0.96 -3.69 -23.71
CA HIS A 49 0.26 -3.39 -22.45
C HIS A 49 -1.21 -3.02 -22.65
N ALA A 50 -1.54 -2.23 -23.67
CA ALA A 50 -2.93 -1.90 -23.98
C ALA A 50 -3.69 -3.11 -24.56
N ARG A 51 -3.04 -3.91 -25.42
CA ARG A 51 -3.61 -5.17 -25.92
C ARG A 51 -3.92 -6.15 -24.79
N LEU A 52 -3.01 -6.28 -23.82
CA LEU A 52 -3.19 -7.12 -22.64
C LEU A 52 -4.37 -6.61 -21.81
N MET A 53 -4.40 -5.32 -21.48
CA MET A 53 -5.47 -4.74 -20.67
C MET A 53 -6.84 -4.89 -21.34
N HIS A 54 -6.94 -4.61 -22.64
CA HIS A 54 -8.18 -4.82 -23.41
C HIS A 54 -8.61 -6.29 -23.42
N THR A 55 -7.69 -7.23 -23.63
CA THR A 55 -7.97 -8.68 -23.57
C THR A 55 -8.50 -9.08 -22.19
N ILE A 56 -7.90 -8.60 -21.09
CA ILE A 56 -8.37 -8.97 -19.75
C ILE A 56 -9.73 -8.32 -19.45
N LEU A 57 -9.98 -7.09 -19.89
CA LEU A 57 -11.29 -6.44 -19.76
C LEU A 57 -12.39 -7.24 -20.47
N ASP A 58 -12.11 -7.74 -21.68
CA ASP A 58 -13.03 -8.62 -22.41
C ASP A 58 -13.28 -9.95 -21.67
N GLN A 59 -12.23 -10.57 -21.11
CA GLN A 59 -12.35 -11.81 -20.32
C GLN A 59 -13.23 -11.66 -19.07
N ILE A 60 -13.22 -10.49 -18.43
CA ILE A 60 -14.10 -10.19 -17.29
C ILE A 60 -15.45 -9.59 -17.73
N GLN A 61 -15.70 -9.55 -19.04
CA GLN A 61 -16.91 -9.00 -19.67
C GLN A 61 -17.17 -7.54 -19.26
N TRP A 62 -16.10 -6.75 -19.07
CA TRP A 62 -16.22 -5.33 -18.79
C TRP A 62 -16.22 -4.52 -20.09
N PRO A 63 -17.22 -3.65 -20.33
CA PRO A 63 -17.28 -2.85 -21.54
C PRO A 63 -16.03 -1.97 -21.71
N SER A 64 -15.29 -2.20 -22.80
CA SER A 64 -14.16 -1.36 -23.18
C SER A 64 -14.04 -1.22 -24.70
N SER A 65 -13.61 -0.06 -25.16
CA SER A 65 -13.28 0.20 -26.56
C SER A 65 -11.77 0.26 -26.74
N TYR A 66 -11.24 -0.24 -27.85
CA TYR A 66 -9.82 -0.20 -28.16
C TYR A 66 -9.58 0.26 -29.60
N ASN A 67 -8.75 1.28 -29.79
CA ASN A 67 -8.35 1.81 -31.08
C ASN A 67 -6.82 1.80 -31.21
N GLU A 68 -6.29 0.84 -31.96
CA GLU A 68 -4.86 0.82 -32.27
C GLU A 68 -4.57 1.66 -33.52
N LEU A 69 -3.60 2.57 -33.44
CA LEU A 69 -3.25 3.50 -34.52
C LEU A 69 -2.06 2.96 -35.33
N PRO A 70 -2.25 2.51 -36.58
CA PRO A 70 -1.18 1.89 -37.37
C PRO A 70 -0.01 2.85 -37.62
N GLY A 71 1.21 2.38 -37.36
CA GLY A 71 2.46 3.10 -37.59
C GLY A 71 2.70 4.32 -36.71
N LYS A 72 1.80 4.62 -35.75
CA LYS A 72 1.99 5.73 -34.81
C LYS A 72 2.86 5.28 -33.63
N GLY A 73 3.80 6.14 -33.24
CA GLY A 73 4.67 5.95 -32.07
C GLY A 73 4.04 6.51 -30.78
N HIS A 74 4.87 6.71 -29.75
CA HIS A 74 4.44 7.21 -28.44
C HIS A 74 3.81 8.61 -28.49
N TRP A 75 4.36 9.49 -29.33
CA TRP A 75 3.92 10.86 -29.48
C TRP A 75 3.78 11.24 -30.95
N PHE A 76 2.70 11.94 -31.29
CA PHE A 76 2.49 12.55 -32.59
C PHE A 76 1.47 13.70 -32.46
N GLU A 77 1.49 14.63 -33.42
CA GLU A 77 0.54 15.74 -33.45
C GLU A 77 -0.91 15.24 -33.50
N GLY A 78 -1.76 15.75 -32.61
CA GLY A 78 -3.17 15.37 -32.52
C GLY A 78 -3.45 14.04 -31.81
N VAL A 79 -2.47 13.45 -31.09
CA VAL A 79 -2.65 12.17 -30.36
C VAL A 79 -3.85 12.19 -29.40
N MET A 80 -4.13 13.33 -28.76
CA MET A 80 -5.28 13.52 -27.85
C MET A 80 -6.57 13.98 -28.54
N THR A 81 -6.54 14.26 -29.84
CA THR A 81 -7.66 14.83 -30.61
C THR A 81 -8.06 13.97 -31.80
N THR A 82 -7.78 12.67 -31.75
CA THR A 82 -8.27 11.73 -32.76
C THR A 82 -9.81 11.69 -32.75
N SER A 83 -10.42 11.33 -33.87
CA SER A 83 -11.88 11.17 -33.97
C SER A 83 -12.42 10.20 -32.91
N PHE A 84 -11.70 9.13 -32.63
CA PHE A 84 -12.03 8.15 -31.59
C PHE A 84 -12.08 8.78 -30.18
N LEU A 85 -11.02 9.46 -29.74
CA LEU A 85 -10.97 10.06 -28.40
C LEU A 85 -11.94 11.24 -28.26
N THR A 86 -12.03 12.10 -29.28
CA THR A 86 -12.97 13.23 -29.26
C THR A 86 -14.41 12.75 -29.17
N SER A 87 -14.79 11.70 -29.91
CA SER A 87 -16.13 11.10 -29.81
C SER A 87 -16.40 10.55 -28.40
N PHE A 88 -15.42 9.87 -27.80
CA PHE A 88 -15.50 9.43 -26.40
C PHE A 88 -15.68 10.60 -25.43
N TYR A 89 -14.89 11.66 -25.54
CA TYR A 89 -15.01 12.83 -24.68
C TYR A 89 -16.38 13.50 -24.81
N TYR A 90 -16.86 13.72 -26.04
CA TYR A 90 -18.19 14.30 -26.25
C TYR A 90 -19.29 13.41 -25.67
N ALA A 91 -19.23 12.09 -25.84
CA ALA A 91 -20.20 11.18 -25.26
C ALA A 91 -20.18 11.16 -23.71
N MET A 92 -19.03 11.40 -23.08
CA MET A 92 -18.94 11.43 -21.62
C MET A 92 -19.47 12.74 -21.01
N VAL A 93 -19.33 13.85 -21.73
CA VAL A 93 -19.73 15.20 -21.30
C VAL A 93 -21.18 15.52 -21.69
N ASP A 94 -21.64 15.03 -22.85
CA ASP A 94 -23.01 15.23 -23.33
C ASP A 94 -24.00 14.38 -22.51
N ARG A 95 -24.59 15.00 -21.50
CA ARG A 95 -25.59 14.38 -20.61
C ARG A 95 -26.93 14.10 -21.31
N THR A 96 -27.11 14.53 -22.56
CA THR A 96 -28.36 14.38 -23.31
C THR A 96 -28.37 13.17 -24.24
N LYS A 97 -27.21 12.53 -24.47
CA LYS A 97 -27.09 11.31 -25.28
C LYS A 97 -26.89 10.08 -24.41
N PRO A 98 -27.45 8.91 -24.79
CA PRO A 98 -27.04 7.65 -24.19
C PRO A 98 -25.52 7.48 -24.39
N ARG A 99 -24.81 7.21 -23.29
CA ARG A 99 -23.35 7.09 -23.31
C ARG A 99 -22.93 5.84 -24.07
N PHE A 100 -22.33 6.07 -25.24
CA PHE A 100 -21.53 5.14 -26.05
C PHE A 100 -22.25 3.97 -26.74
N GLU A 101 -22.62 4.18 -28.01
CA GLU A 101 -22.68 3.12 -29.04
C GLU A 101 -21.29 3.01 -29.68
N GLY A 102 -20.45 2.11 -29.17
CA GLY A 102 -19.16 1.79 -29.79
C GLY A 102 -19.35 0.83 -30.96
N THR A 103 -19.03 1.26 -32.18
CA THR A 103 -18.92 0.40 -33.35
C THR A 103 -17.78 -0.60 -33.18
N THR A 104 -18.08 -1.87 -32.89
CA THR A 104 -17.73 -3.07 -33.70
C THR A 104 -18.13 -4.36 -32.98
N THR A 105 -19.00 -5.14 -33.64
CA THR A 105 -19.10 -6.61 -33.64
C THR A 105 -18.79 -7.35 -32.33
N SER A 106 -19.64 -7.19 -31.34
CA SER A 106 -20.01 -8.31 -30.47
C SER A 106 -21.51 -8.24 -30.21
N PRO A 107 -22.30 -9.24 -30.65
CA PRO A 107 -23.75 -9.16 -30.56
C PRO A 107 -24.21 -9.35 -29.11
N SER A 108 -25.24 -8.59 -28.75
CA SER A 108 -26.07 -8.69 -27.54
C SER A 108 -25.46 -8.15 -26.24
N ARG A 109 -25.80 -6.88 -25.93
CA ARG A 109 -26.21 -6.36 -24.60
C ARG A 109 -26.09 -4.84 -24.47
N ALA A 110 -25.63 -4.13 -25.50
CA ALA A 110 -25.51 -2.66 -25.49
C ALA A 110 -26.86 -1.91 -25.38
N ASP A 111 -28.00 -2.60 -25.57
CA ASP A 111 -29.34 -1.99 -25.50
C ASP A 111 -29.98 -2.06 -24.10
N ASP A 112 -29.23 -2.47 -23.06
CA ASP A 112 -29.77 -2.62 -21.71
C ASP A 112 -29.44 -1.41 -20.81
N PRO A 113 -30.41 -0.54 -20.48
CA PRO A 113 -30.21 0.56 -19.54
C PRO A 113 -29.78 0.10 -18.13
N GLU A 114 -29.84 -1.20 -17.82
CA GLU A 114 -29.27 -1.78 -16.59
C GLU A 114 -27.72 -1.74 -16.53
N ILE A 115 -27.00 -1.64 -17.66
CA ILE A 115 -25.52 -1.53 -17.67
C ILE A 115 -25.05 -0.19 -17.06
N MET A 116 -25.93 0.81 -17.01
CA MET A 116 -25.65 2.10 -16.38
C MET A 116 -25.89 2.12 -14.87
N SER A 117 -26.60 1.14 -14.32
CA SER A 117 -26.67 0.93 -12.88
C SER A 117 -25.51 -0.01 -12.53
N MET A 118 -24.55 0.46 -11.73
CA MET A 118 -23.40 -0.35 -11.29
C MET A 118 -23.92 -1.58 -10.52
N GLY A 119 -24.17 -2.72 -11.18
CA GLY A 119 -24.84 -3.91 -10.62
C GLY A 119 -24.12 -4.52 -9.40
N PRO A 120 -24.11 -5.84 -9.19
CA PRO A 120 -23.18 -6.37 -8.19
C PRO A 120 -21.74 -6.02 -8.59
N PHE A 121 -20.97 -5.44 -7.67
CA PHE A 121 -19.60 -5.00 -7.94
C PHE A 121 -18.64 -5.47 -6.86
N THR A 122 -17.34 -5.51 -7.20
CA THR A 122 -16.27 -5.89 -6.27
C THR A 122 -15.24 -4.78 -6.17
N ILE A 123 -14.99 -4.30 -4.95
CA ILE A 123 -13.86 -3.41 -4.66
C ILE A 123 -12.68 -4.27 -4.22
N THR A 124 -11.56 -4.19 -4.94
CA THR A 124 -10.26 -4.69 -4.49
C THR A 124 -9.47 -3.55 -3.86
N VAL A 125 -9.08 -3.73 -2.59
CA VAL A 125 -8.39 -2.73 -1.77
C VAL A 125 -6.91 -3.11 -1.65
N PRO A 126 -5.98 -2.37 -2.27
CA PRO A 126 -4.55 -2.60 -2.07
C PRO A 126 -4.11 -2.19 -0.65
N ALA A 127 -3.08 -2.83 -0.11
CA ALA A 127 -2.51 -2.43 1.19
C ALA A 127 -1.79 -1.07 1.13
N SER A 128 -1.59 -0.50 -0.06
CA SER A 128 -0.93 0.78 -0.24
C SER A 128 -1.64 1.95 0.42
N GLY A 129 -2.94 1.87 0.67
CA GLY A 129 -3.72 3.02 1.16
C GLY A 129 -3.93 4.12 0.10
N ASN A 130 -3.60 3.87 -1.17
CA ASN A 130 -3.79 4.83 -2.26
C ASN A 130 -5.20 4.79 -2.87
N LEU A 131 -6.07 3.89 -2.40
CA LEU A 131 -7.44 3.79 -2.86
C LEU A 131 -8.31 4.77 -2.04
N GLY A 132 -8.80 5.81 -2.71
CA GLY A 132 -9.85 6.67 -2.15
C GLY A 132 -11.21 5.97 -2.11
N SER A 133 -12.26 6.73 -1.79
CA SER A 133 -13.60 6.16 -1.72
C SER A 133 -14.07 5.61 -3.06
N MET A 134 -14.59 4.39 -3.04
CA MET A 134 -15.19 3.72 -4.19
C MET A 134 -16.63 3.37 -3.85
N ALA A 135 -17.56 3.85 -4.67
CA ALA A 135 -18.98 3.71 -4.43
C ALA A 135 -19.43 4.29 -3.06
N GLY A 136 -18.71 5.27 -2.51
CA GLY A 136 -18.96 5.81 -1.17
C GLY A 136 -18.43 4.94 -0.03
N ILE A 137 -17.75 3.82 -0.30
CA ILE A 137 -17.04 3.02 0.71
C ILE A 137 -15.59 3.49 0.78
N GLN A 138 -15.15 3.92 1.97
CA GLN A 138 -13.76 4.23 2.27
C GLN A 138 -13.22 3.19 3.25
N VAL A 139 -12.24 2.40 2.81
CA VAL A 139 -11.59 1.40 3.68
C VAL A 139 -10.44 2.05 4.43
N ASP A 140 -10.44 1.91 5.75
CA ASP A 140 -9.45 2.52 6.65
C ASP A 140 -8.32 1.56 6.99
N GLN A 141 -8.63 0.26 7.21
CA GLN A 141 -7.65 -0.73 7.62
C GLN A 141 -7.98 -2.13 7.06
N LEU A 142 -6.94 -2.84 6.62
CA LEU A 142 -6.99 -4.27 6.30
C LEU A 142 -6.67 -5.10 7.56
N VAL A 143 -7.06 -6.38 7.56
CA VAL A 143 -6.71 -7.30 8.67
C VAL A 143 -5.22 -7.63 8.64
N SER A 144 -4.72 -7.98 7.45
CA SER A 144 -3.33 -8.29 7.14
C SER A 144 -2.85 -7.42 5.96
N PRO A 145 -1.57 -6.99 5.96
CA PRO A 145 -0.98 -6.26 4.84
C PRO A 145 -0.62 -7.17 3.66
N ASP A 146 -0.57 -8.49 3.86
CA ASP A 146 0.04 -9.47 2.94
C ASP A 146 -0.82 -9.76 1.71
N MET A 147 -2.09 -9.36 1.74
CA MET A 147 -3.05 -9.59 0.66
C MET A 147 -3.97 -8.38 0.47
N ASN A 148 -4.59 -8.29 -0.70
CA ASN A 148 -5.57 -7.24 -0.96
C ASN A 148 -6.86 -7.51 -0.18
N GLY A 149 -7.49 -6.44 0.31
CA GLY A 149 -8.87 -6.48 0.77
C GLY A 149 -9.83 -6.68 -0.40
N LYS A 150 -10.99 -7.28 -0.14
CA LYS A 150 -12.09 -7.34 -1.10
C LYS A 150 -13.42 -7.05 -0.43
N LEU A 151 -14.26 -6.25 -1.08
CA LEU A 151 -15.68 -6.07 -0.75
C LEU A 151 -16.51 -6.42 -1.98
N ARG A 152 -17.34 -7.46 -1.87
CA ARG A 152 -18.34 -7.78 -2.90
C ARG A 152 -19.67 -7.21 -2.44
N VAL A 153 -20.19 -6.26 -3.20
CA VAL A 153 -21.41 -5.51 -2.87
C VAL A 153 -22.52 -5.96 -3.80
N HIS A 154 -23.60 -6.47 -3.22
CA HIS A 154 -24.86 -6.73 -3.89
C HIS A 154 -25.89 -5.73 -3.37
N ARG A 155 -26.52 -4.99 -4.28
CA ARG A 155 -27.46 -3.91 -3.92
C ARG A 155 -28.87 -4.39 -4.20
N ASP A 156 -29.77 -4.25 -3.22
CA ASP A 156 -31.20 -4.40 -3.42
C ASP A 156 -31.83 -3.00 -3.56
N PRO A 157 -32.21 -2.59 -4.78
CA PRO A 157 -32.77 -1.26 -5.02
C PRO A 157 -34.18 -1.09 -4.42
N LYS A 158 -34.92 -2.18 -4.13
CA LYS A 158 -36.28 -2.09 -3.58
C LYS A 158 -36.25 -1.77 -2.08
N THR A 159 -35.33 -2.42 -1.36
CA THR A 159 -35.19 -2.24 0.09
C THR A 159 -34.12 -1.21 0.46
N HIS A 160 -33.37 -0.70 -0.52
CA HIS A 160 -32.18 0.14 -0.31
C HIS A 160 -31.13 -0.54 0.61
N THR A 161 -31.08 -1.87 0.59
CA THR A 161 -30.16 -2.68 1.40
C THR A 161 -28.92 -3.05 0.59
N TRP A 162 -27.74 -2.93 1.19
CA TRP A 162 -26.51 -3.49 0.61
C TRP A 162 -26.10 -4.76 1.36
N HIS A 163 -25.91 -5.85 0.64
CA HIS A 163 -25.28 -7.07 1.14
C HIS A 163 -23.81 -7.07 0.74
N ILE A 164 -22.92 -7.00 1.74
CA ILE A 164 -21.48 -6.82 1.53
C ILE A 164 -20.75 -8.04 2.09
N ARG A 165 -20.09 -8.80 1.23
CA ARG A 165 -19.14 -9.84 1.66
C ARG A 165 -17.73 -9.29 1.64
N THR A 166 -17.05 -9.41 2.76
CA THR A 166 -15.72 -8.87 2.99
C THR A 166 -14.66 -9.97 3.01
N HIS A 167 -13.45 -9.62 2.61
CA HIS A 167 -12.27 -10.44 2.79
C HIS A 167 -11.08 -9.54 3.09
N ASN A 168 -10.33 -9.87 4.15
CA ASN A 168 -9.20 -9.07 4.63
C ASN A 168 -9.53 -7.57 4.92
N ILE A 169 -10.77 -7.26 5.33
CA ILE A 169 -11.17 -5.91 5.76
C ILE A 169 -11.29 -5.90 7.29
N PHE A 170 -10.64 -4.93 7.94
CA PHE A 170 -10.72 -4.74 9.38
C PHE A 170 -11.63 -3.57 9.74
N ARG A 171 -11.51 -2.45 9.04
CA ARG A 171 -12.29 -1.23 9.29
C ARG A 171 -12.58 -0.47 8.01
N PHE A 172 -13.80 0.02 7.88
CA PHE A 172 -14.19 0.94 6.83
C PHE A 172 -15.32 1.86 7.30
N HIS A 173 -15.57 2.94 6.56
CA HIS A 173 -16.74 3.79 6.75
C HIS A 173 -17.38 4.14 5.40
N LEU A 174 -18.58 4.70 5.47
CA LEU A 174 -19.24 5.27 4.29
C LEU A 174 -18.92 6.76 4.21
N THR A 175 -18.92 7.32 3.01
CA THR A 175 -18.69 8.75 2.77
C THR A 175 -19.53 9.25 1.61
N LYS A 176 -19.79 10.55 1.58
CA LYS A 176 -20.44 11.24 0.46
C LYS A 176 -19.47 11.54 -0.69
N ALA A 177 -18.20 11.22 -0.55
CA ALA A 177 -17.22 11.39 -1.60
C ALA A 177 -17.45 10.40 -2.74
N SER A 178 -17.70 10.91 -3.95
CA SER A 178 -17.77 10.14 -5.20
C SER A 178 -18.63 8.87 -5.13
N PRO A 179 -19.88 8.91 -4.64
CA PRO A 179 -20.64 7.71 -4.36
C PRO A 179 -20.98 6.94 -5.62
N ARG A 180 -21.08 7.58 -6.81
CA ARG A 180 -21.40 6.98 -8.14
C ARG A 180 -22.68 6.11 -8.20
N VAL A 181 -23.25 5.76 -7.06
CA VAL A 181 -24.43 4.96 -6.78
C VAL A 181 -25.11 5.54 -5.54
N ASP A 182 -26.41 5.30 -5.39
CA ASP A 182 -27.12 5.67 -4.17
C ASP A 182 -26.62 4.85 -2.98
N LEU A 183 -26.32 5.54 -1.88
CA LEU A 183 -25.87 4.92 -0.63
C LEU A 183 -27.00 4.08 0.00
N PRO A 184 -26.66 3.01 0.73
CA PRO A 184 -27.66 2.16 1.38
C PRO A 184 -28.38 2.89 2.52
N ALA A 185 -29.64 2.54 2.74
CA ALA A 185 -30.34 2.82 3.99
C ALA A 185 -29.94 1.80 5.08
N THR A 186 -29.65 0.56 4.68
CA THR A 186 -29.24 -0.54 5.56
C THR A 186 -28.13 -1.37 4.93
N MET A 187 -27.29 -1.99 5.77
CA MET A 187 -26.22 -2.87 5.31
C MET A 187 -26.20 -4.18 6.07
N VAL A 188 -26.04 -5.28 5.34
CA VAL A 188 -25.77 -6.61 5.88
C VAL A 188 -24.33 -6.97 5.56
N LEU A 189 -23.51 -7.16 6.59
CA LEU A 189 -22.08 -7.48 6.44
C LEU A 189 -21.82 -8.97 6.68
N ASP A 190 -21.11 -9.61 5.74
CA ASP A 190 -20.76 -11.03 5.74
C ASP A 190 -21.98 -11.97 5.92
N GLN A 191 -22.05 -12.69 7.03
CA GLN A 191 -23.15 -13.62 7.37
C GLN A 191 -23.93 -13.14 8.62
N LEU A 192 -23.86 -11.85 8.96
CA LEU A 192 -24.65 -11.32 10.05
C LEU A 192 -26.13 -11.38 9.71
N GLU A 193 -26.93 -11.82 10.69
CA GLU A 193 -28.38 -11.91 10.56
C GLU A 193 -29.04 -10.52 10.68
N GLU A 194 -28.50 -9.65 11.55
CA GLU A 194 -29.04 -8.32 11.81
C GLU A 194 -28.38 -7.24 10.93
N PRO A 195 -29.17 -6.41 10.21
CA PRO A 195 -28.65 -5.33 9.38
C PRO A 195 -28.25 -4.09 10.21
N PHE A 196 -27.19 -3.41 9.78
CA PHE A 196 -26.85 -2.07 10.27
C PHE A 196 -27.76 -1.02 9.62
N SER A 197 -28.31 -0.12 10.43
CA SER A 197 -28.96 1.09 9.93
C SER A 197 -27.91 2.15 9.57
N VAL A 198 -27.99 2.69 8.36
CA VAL A 198 -27.07 3.72 7.87
C VAL A 198 -27.68 5.09 8.09
N ASN A 199 -27.00 5.93 8.85
CA ASN A 199 -27.39 7.33 9.06
C ASN A 199 -26.63 8.26 8.10
N PRO A 200 -27.29 8.90 7.11
CA PRO A 200 -26.64 9.80 6.16
C PRO A 200 -25.97 11.04 6.78
N ALA A 201 -26.31 11.39 8.02
CA ALA A 201 -25.70 12.49 8.77
C ALA A 201 -24.39 12.09 9.49
N GLN A 202 -24.11 10.79 9.62
CA GLN A 202 -22.99 10.25 10.41
C GLN A 202 -22.04 9.36 9.60
N LEU A 203 -22.12 9.39 8.26
CA LEU A 203 -21.34 8.51 7.38
C LEU A 203 -19.83 8.54 7.70
N ASP A 204 -19.22 9.73 7.68
CA ASP A 204 -17.79 9.93 7.94
C ASP A 204 -17.40 9.81 9.44
N ARG A 205 -18.36 9.44 10.30
CA ARG A 205 -18.20 9.32 11.75
C ARG A 205 -18.66 7.97 12.29
N THR A 206 -19.05 7.04 11.42
CA THR A 206 -19.47 5.69 11.78
C THR A 206 -18.53 4.71 11.10
N TRP A 207 -17.68 4.07 11.89
CA TRP A 207 -16.76 3.03 11.43
C TRP A 207 -17.37 1.66 11.68
N TYR A 208 -17.42 0.85 10.64
CA TYR A 208 -17.75 -0.57 10.75
C TYR A 208 -16.44 -1.32 10.99
N VAL A 209 -16.34 -2.00 12.14
CA VAL A 209 -15.11 -2.60 12.63
C VAL A 209 -15.32 -4.09 12.85
N LYS A 210 -14.37 -4.90 12.38
CA LYS A 210 -14.37 -6.34 12.57
C LYS A 210 -13.83 -6.68 13.95
N LEU A 211 -14.60 -7.44 14.72
CA LEU A 211 -14.24 -7.91 16.05
C LEU A 211 -13.38 -9.18 15.98
N ALA A 212 -12.78 -9.57 17.11
CA ALA A 212 -11.86 -10.70 17.19
C ALA A 212 -12.51 -12.05 16.89
N ASP A 213 -13.82 -12.19 17.16
CA ASP A 213 -14.62 -13.36 16.83
C ASP A 213 -15.07 -13.39 15.36
N GLY A 214 -14.73 -12.36 14.59
CA GLY A 214 -15.07 -12.21 13.17
C GLY A 214 -16.41 -11.51 12.91
N SER A 215 -17.16 -11.14 13.94
CA SER A 215 -18.39 -10.33 13.81
C SER A 215 -18.07 -8.86 13.49
N TRP A 216 -19.09 -8.07 13.17
CA TRP A 216 -18.96 -6.63 12.91
C TRP A 216 -19.66 -5.83 13.99
N ASP A 217 -19.09 -4.67 14.28
CA ASP A 217 -19.68 -3.65 15.15
C ASP A 217 -19.62 -2.27 14.48
N ALA A 218 -20.50 -1.36 14.90
CA ALA A 218 -20.53 0.03 14.46
C ALA A 218 -20.04 0.94 15.60
N SER A 219 -18.95 1.67 15.35
CA SER A 219 -18.32 2.55 16.33
C SER A 219 -18.28 3.99 15.84
N HIS A 220 -18.50 4.93 16.75
CA HIS A 220 -18.36 6.37 16.53
C HIS A 220 -17.11 6.96 17.19
N ASP A 221 -16.28 6.10 17.76
CA ASP A 221 -15.10 6.52 18.52
C ASP A 221 -13.94 6.85 17.58
N ALA A 222 -13.61 8.12 17.42
CA ALA A 222 -12.45 8.55 16.63
C ALA A 222 -11.09 8.33 17.35
N GLN A 223 -11.09 7.97 18.65
CA GLN A 223 -9.88 7.80 19.45
C GLN A 223 -9.06 6.56 19.06
N TRP A 224 -9.56 5.70 18.17
CA TRP A 224 -8.78 4.56 17.66
C TRP A 224 -7.51 5.00 16.91
N LYS A 225 -7.48 6.24 16.39
CA LYS A 225 -6.35 6.83 15.64
C LYS A 225 -5.19 7.19 16.58
N THR A 226 -4.58 6.17 17.15
CA THR A 226 -3.45 6.27 18.09
C THR A 226 -2.12 5.94 17.41
N LEU A 227 -1.01 6.23 18.08
CA LEU A 227 0.33 5.84 17.61
C LEU A 227 0.46 4.32 17.36
N GLY A 228 -0.25 3.52 18.14
CA GLY A 228 -0.25 2.05 18.05
C GLY A 228 -1.13 1.48 16.94
N GLN A 229 -1.77 2.32 16.12
CA GLN A 229 -2.59 1.89 14.99
C GLN A 229 -2.10 2.56 13.70
N ARG A 230 -1.99 1.82 12.60
CA ARG A 230 -1.71 2.36 11.26
C ARG A 230 -2.97 2.98 10.69
N TYR A 231 -2.89 4.23 10.23
CA TYR A 231 -3.98 4.91 9.53
C TYR A 231 -3.48 6.00 8.58
N GLY A 232 -4.35 6.42 7.67
CA GLY A 232 -4.12 7.57 6.80
C GLY A 232 -2.84 7.45 5.97
N HIS A 233 -1.97 8.46 6.03
CA HIS A 233 -0.73 8.49 5.26
C HIS A 233 0.29 7.42 5.65
N GLN A 234 0.10 6.72 6.77
CA GLN A 234 1.00 5.64 7.23
C GLN A 234 0.79 4.32 6.49
N LEU A 235 -0.30 4.18 5.72
CA LEU A 235 -0.64 2.94 5.01
C LEU A 235 0.29 2.73 3.81
N GLY A 236 0.61 1.47 3.50
CA GLY A 236 1.46 1.08 2.38
C GLY A 236 2.83 0.56 2.79
N ALA A 237 3.67 0.29 1.79
CA ALA A 237 4.98 -0.30 2.01
C ALA A 237 5.99 0.80 2.40
N ALA A 238 7.29 0.58 2.20
CA ALA A 238 8.32 1.57 2.52
C ALA A 238 8.08 2.94 1.85
N ASP A 239 7.44 2.96 0.67
CA ASP A 239 7.09 4.18 -0.08
C ASP A 239 6.11 5.11 0.65
N ALA A 240 5.40 4.61 1.68
CA ALA A 240 4.56 5.44 2.54
C ALA A 240 5.36 6.58 3.20
N ILE A 241 6.68 6.40 3.41
CA ILE A 241 7.56 7.47 3.92
C ILE A 241 7.49 8.75 3.08
N LEU A 242 7.19 8.65 1.78
CA LEU A 242 7.14 9.80 0.88
C LEU A 242 5.87 10.65 1.08
N ARG A 243 4.87 10.15 1.83
CA ARG A 243 3.61 10.83 2.12
C ARG A 243 3.77 11.75 3.33
N THR A 244 4.54 12.81 3.12
CA THR A 244 4.87 13.79 4.15
C THR A 244 3.97 15.03 4.05
N ARG A 245 3.63 15.67 5.18
CA ARG A 245 2.90 16.96 5.21
C ARG A 245 3.85 18.17 5.33
N GLY A 246 5.16 17.95 5.28
CA GLY A 246 6.16 19.01 5.30
C GLY A 246 7.54 18.52 4.89
N THR A 247 8.54 19.39 5.07
CA THR A 247 9.94 19.11 4.79
C THR A 247 10.42 17.85 5.51
N PHE A 248 11.13 16.97 4.80
CA PHE A 248 11.73 15.79 5.40
C PHE A 248 12.81 16.19 6.41
N ALA A 249 12.94 15.42 7.47
CA ALA A 249 14.07 15.53 8.38
C ALA A 249 14.98 14.31 8.26
N ILE A 250 16.28 14.53 8.32
CA ILE A 250 17.29 13.48 8.30
C ILE A 250 18.11 13.64 9.58
N SER A 251 17.89 12.76 10.53
CA SER A 251 18.51 12.77 11.85
C SER A 251 19.73 11.84 11.87
N MET A 252 20.90 12.40 12.19
CA MET A 252 22.15 11.66 12.31
C MET A 252 22.39 11.32 13.77
N CYS A 253 22.31 10.03 14.13
CA CYS A 253 22.43 9.58 15.52
C CYS A 253 23.82 9.00 15.84
N SER A 254 24.67 8.83 14.83
CA SER A 254 26.02 8.28 14.97
C SER A 254 27.03 9.11 14.17
N PRO A 255 28.30 9.15 14.60
CA PRO A 255 29.35 9.80 13.82
C PRO A 255 29.61 9.07 12.49
N GLY A 256 30.00 9.81 11.45
CA GLY A 256 30.42 9.26 10.15
C GLY A 256 29.29 8.88 9.20
N VAL A 257 28.04 9.27 9.51
CA VAL A 257 26.86 9.00 8.65
C VAL A 257 26.53 10.15 7.69
N ASP A 258 27.37 11.19 7.66
CA ASP A 258 27.18 12.45 6.93
C ASP A 258 26.98 12.23 5.43
N GLU A 259 27.82 11.37 4.82
CA GLU A 259 27.73 11.05 3.39
C GLU A 259 26.39 10.42 3.04
N VAL A 260 25.87 9.55 3.91
CA VAL A 260 24.57 8.88 3.70
C VAL A 260 23.42 9.88 3.89
N ALA A 261 23.52 10.79 4.87
CA ALA A 261 22.53 11.85 5.05
C ALA A 261 22.44 12.77 3.82
N VAL A 262 23.60 13.22 3.32
CA VAL A 262 23.68 14.04 2.11
C VAL A 262 23.19 13.27 0.88
N GLN A 263 23.50 11.98 0.77
CA GLN A 263 22.99 11.14 -0.32
C GLN A 263 21.47 11.04 -0.31
N ILE A 264 20.85 10.80 0.85
CA ILE A 264 19.39 10.75 0.99
C ILE A 264 18.78 12.11 0.63
N SER A 265 19.32 13.20 1.18
CA SER A 265 18.88 14.57 0.89
C SER A 265 18.93 14.88 -0.61
N ARG A 266 20.07 14.60 -1.25
CA ARG A 266 20.26 14.73 -2.69
C ARG A 266 19.22 13.92 -3.47
N ASN A 267 18.98 12.68 -3.08
CA ASN A 267 18.05 11.81 -3.80
C ASN A 267 16.59 12.29 -3.68
N LEU A 268 16.17 12.77 -2.50
CA LEU A 268 14.85 13.36 -2.30
C LEU A 268 14.65 14.57 -3.23
N MET A 269 15.65 15.45 -3.31
CA MET A 269 15.62 16.60 -4.22
C MET A 269 15.63 16.17 -5.70
N GLN A 270 16.53 15.27 -6.08
CA GLN A 270 16.76 14.87 -7.46
C GLN A 270 15.56 14.12 -8.07
N TYR A 271 14.91 13.23 -7.30
CA TYR A 271 13.87 12.34 -7.82
C TYR A 271 12.45 12.81 -7.49
N TYR A 272 12.26 13.60 -6.44
CA TYR A 272 10.93 14.04 -6.00
C TYR A 272 10.79 15.56 -5.89
N ALA A 273 11.84 16.34 -6.18
CA ALA A 273 11.89 17.77 -5.93
C ALA A 273 11.48 18.12 -4.49
N ALA A 274 11.85 17.26 -3.53
CA ALA A 274 11.44 17.38 -2.14
C ALA A 274 12.55 17.95 -1.26
N ASP A 275 12.19 18.94 -0.45
CA ASP A 275 13.09 19.55 0.53
C ASP A 275 13.35 18.61 1.71
N SER A 276 14.57 18.69 2.23
CA SER A 276 14.98 17.98 3.46
C SER A 276 15.91 18.84 4.31
N ARG A 277 15.96 18.57 5.62
CA ARG A 277 16.90 19.18 6.57
C ARG A 277 17.69 18.09 7.28
N ILE A 278 19.00 18.27 7.34
CA ILE A 278 19.91 17.36 8.06
C ILE A 278 20.14 17.93 9.46
N HIS A 279 20.03 17.07 10.48
CA HIS A 279 20.19 17.40 11.88
C HIS A 279 21.25 16.49 12.52
N GLU A 280 22.21 17.09 13.20
CA GLU A 280 23.24 16.36 13.98
C GLU A 280 22.73 15.89 15.35
N ASP A 281 21.70 16.53 15.89
CA ASP A 281 21.11 16.17 17.19
C ASP A 281 19.86 15.31 17.01
N CYS A 282 20.09 14.00 17.01
CA CYS A 282 19.06 13.00 16.78
C CYS A 282 17.97 12.95 17.87
N LEU A 283 18.29 13.20 19.14
CA LEU A 283 17.33 13.07 20.25
C LEU A 283 16.39 14.28 20.34
N ASN A 284 16.93 15.49 20.15
CA ASN A 284 16.10 16.70 20.25
C ASN A 284 15.08 16.78 19.10
N TRP A 285 15.46 16.41 17.88
CA TRP A 285 14.57 16.52 16.73
C TRP A 285 13.37 15.57 16.77
N LEU A 286 13.54 14.33 17.28
CA LEU A 286 12.42 13.39 17.46
C LEU A 286 11.33 13.92 18.42
N THR A 287 11.67 14.90 19.27
CA THR A 287 10.75 15.57 20.19
C THR A 287 10.18 16.89 19.66
N GLU A 288 10.78 17.48 18.63
CA GLU A 288 10.28 18.70 18.00
C GLU A 288 9.02 18.44 17.17
N HIS A 289 8.06 19.35 17.30
CA HIS A 289 6.81 19.30 16.54
C HIS A 289 7.04 19.78 15.10
N HIS A 290 7.51 18.88 14.23
CA HIS A 290 7.61 19.14 12.79
C HIS A 290 6.57 18.31 12.00
N PRO A 291 5.99 18.85 10.92
CA PRO A 291 4.93 18.18 10.16
C PRO A 291 5.44 17.11 9.20
N GLY A 292 6.76 17.03 8.98
CA GLY A 292 7.37 16.14 8.00
C GLY A 292 7.70 14.74 8.51
N ASN A 293 7.94 13.80 7.60
CA ASN A 293 8.46 12.48 7.92
C ASN A 293 9.97 12.52 8.19
N VAL A 294 10.48 11.53 8.92
CA VAL A 294 11.86 11.47 9.43
C VAL A 294 12.62 10.30 8.82
N PHE A 295 13.88 10.52 8.45
CA PHE A 295 14.88 9.48 8.23
C PHE A 295 15.87 9.49 9.39
N THR A 296 16.06 8.35 10.04
CA THR A 296 16.95 8.22 11.21
C THR A 296 18.13 7.34 10.84
N LEU A 297 19.35 7.88 10.92
CA LEU A 297 20.60 7.18 10.60
C LEU A 297 21.33 6.81 11.90
N ALA A 298 21.56 5.52 12.14
CA ALA A 298 22.22 5.08 13.37
C ALA A 298 23.11 3.84 13.17
N VAL A 299 24.19 3.75 13.92
CA VAL A 299 25.13 2.63 13.94
C VAL A 299 25.15 1.97 15.31
N GLY A 300 25.15 0.65 15.35
CA GLY A 300 25.25 -0.11 16.59
C GLY A 300 24.14 0.24 17.59
N GLU A 301 24.52 0.55 18.83
CA GLU A 301 23.59 0.83 19.94
C GLU A 301 23.13 2.31 20.00
N ASP A 302 23.57 3.16 19.07
CA ASP A 302 23.16 4.57 19.01
C ASP A 302 21.73 4.74 18.48
N LEU A 303 21.08 3.66 18.04
CA LEU A 303 19.70 3.69 17.53
C LEU A 303 18.73 4.13 18.65
N PRO A 304 17.99 5.24 18.48
CA PRO A 304 17.00 5.66 19.46
C PRO A 304 15.86 4.64 19.59
N ARG A 305 15.26 4.61 20.78
CA ARG A 305 14.06 3.81 21.03
C ARG A 305 12.89 4.36 20.23
N SER A 306 12.03 3.47 19.75
CA SER A 306 10.76 3.84 19.12
C SER A 306 9.87 4.58 20.11
N LYS A 307 9.14 5.60 19.63
CA LYS A 307 8.05 6.21 20.41
C LYS A 307 6.93 5.22 20.74
N LEU A 308 6.75 4.21 19.89
CA LEU A 308 5.88 3.08 20.20
C LEU A 308 6.67 2.06 21.03
N GLY A 309 6.44 2.05 22.34
CA GLY A 309 7.24 1.29 23.30
C GLY A 309 7.26 -0.23 23.08
N ASN A 310 6.25 -0.79 22.41
CA ASN A 310 6.16 -2.21 22.05
C ASN A 310 6.48 -2.48 20.57
N PHE A 311 7.22 -1.60 19.90
CA PHE A 311 7.62 -1.80 18.52
C PHE A 311 8.56 -3.02 18.38
N PRO A 312 8.34 -3.91 17.40
CA PRO A 312 8.94 -5.25 17.39
C PRO A 312 10.42 -5.31 17.00
N ILE A 313 11.01 -4.22 16.48
CA ILE A 313 12.41 -4.17 16.02
C ILE A 313 13.22 -3.18 16.87
N HIS A 314 14.26 -3.68 17.55
CA HIS A 314 15.16 -2.86 18.36
C HIS A 314 16.53 -3.52 18.53
N THR A 315 17.54 -2.73 18.91
CA THR A 315 18.86 -3.25 19.25
C THR A 315 18.85 -3.83 20.67
N HIS A 316 19.61 -4.91 20.88
CA HIS A 316 19.79 -5.51 22.18
C HIS A 316 21.10 -6.32 22.24
N ARG A 317 21.94 -6.03 23.24
CA ARG A 317 23.14 -6.83 23.59
C ARG A 317 24.06 -7.11 22.38
N GLY A 318 24.36 -6.10 21.57
CA GLY A 318 25.26 -6.28 20.42
C GLY A 318 24.61 -7.04 19.26
N GLY A 319 23.30 -6.85 19.09
CA GLY A 319 22.51 -7.48 18.04
C GLY A 319 21.27 -6.65 17.72
N LEU A 320 20.60 -7.03 16.62
CA LEU A 320 19.26 -6.57 16.28
C LEU A 320 18.26 -7.67 16.60
N VAL A 321 17.14 -7.32 17.24
CA VAL A 321 16.10 -8.27 17.62
C VAL A 321 14.80 -7.94 16.90
N VAL A 322 14.14 -8.97 16.38
CA VAL A 322 12.81 -8.90 15.80
C VAL A 322 11.86 -9.81 16.58
N PHE A 323 10.80 -9.22 17.11
CA PHE A 323 9.70 -9.96 17.73
C PHE A 323 8.58 -10.19 16.70
N GLY A 324 8.33 -11.46 16.39
CA GLY A 324 7.18 -11.89 15.62
C GLY A 324 5.87 -11.61 16.35
N ASN A 325 4.76 -11.64 15.60
CA ASN A 325 3.44 -11.40 16.17
C ASN A 325 3.14 -12.36 17.33
N ARG A 326 2.54 -11.85 18.40
CA ARG A 326 2.05 -12.69 19.48
C ARG A 326 0.73 -13.31 19.02
N PRO A 327 0.62 -14.65 18.93
CA PRO A 327 -0.67 -15.25 18.67
C PRO A 327 -1.64 -14.90 19.80
N SER A 328 -2.93 -14.77 19.46
CA SER A 328 -4.03 -14.51 20.39
C SER A 328 -4.18 -15.59 21.49
N SER A 329 -3.48 -16.72 21.36
CA SER A 329 -3.40 -17.79 22.34
C SER A 329 -2.52 -17.49 23.56
N GLY A 330 -1.93 -16.28 23.66
CA GLY A 330 -1.10 -15.88 24.81
C GLY A 330 0.28 -16.52 24.85
N LEU A 331 0.68 -17.27 23.81
CA LEU A 331 2.04 -17.77 23.67
C LEU A 331 3.01 -16.61 23.37
N PRO A 332 4.27 -16.69 23.84
CA PRO A 332 5.30 -15.73 23.44
C PRO A 332 5.42 -15.71 21.91
N GLY A 333 5.44 -14.51 21.33
CA GLY A 333 5.76 -14.34 19.91
C GLY A 333 7.17 -14.87 19.62
N SER A 334 7.40 -15.33 18.39
CA SER A 334 8.73 -15.77 17.95
C SER A 334 9.74 -14.65 18.14
N LYS A 335 10.96 -14.98 18.59
CA LYS A 335 12.06 -14.03 18.73
C LYS A 335 13.17 -14.41 17.76
N TYR A 336 13.61 -13.46 16.96
CA TYR A 336 14.72 -13.63 16.02
C TYR A 336 15.84 -12.66 16.39
N GLU A 337 17.04 -13.19 16.62
CA GLU A 337 18.21 -12.39 16.99
C GLU A 337 19.26 -12.44 15.88
N TYR A 338 19.77 -11.26 15.53
CA TYR A 338 20.82 -11.07 14.53
C TYR A 338 22.01 -10.44 15.23
N ALA A 339 23.01 -11.26 15.57
CA ALA A 339 24.24 -10.78 16.20
C ALA A 339 24.98 -9.82 15.28
N TYR A 340 25.68 -8.84 15.85
CA TYR A 340 26.50 -7.92 15.06
C TYR A 340 27.56 -8.68 14.28
N GLU A 341 27.52 -8.48 12.97
CA GLU A 341 28.52 -8.93 12.03
C GLU A 341 28.85 -7.78 11.07
N PRO A 342 30.04 -7.77 10.46
CA PRO A 342 30.39 -6.76 9.47
C PRO A 342 29.37 -6.70 8.33
N GLY A 343 28.91 -5.50 7.97
CA GLY A 343 27.93 -5.33 6.90
C GLY A 343 26.47 -5.67 7.25
N LEU A 344 26.16 -6.08 8.48
CA LEU A 344 24.77 -6.23 8.95
C LEU A 344 24.07 -4.87 8.91
N GLY A 345 22.96 -4.79 8.17
CA GLY A 345 22.17 -3.58 8.00
C GLY A 345 20.68 -3.83 8.18
N ALA A 346 19.92 -2.78 8.47
CA ALA A 346 18.46 -2.84 8.47
C ALA A 346 17.84 -1.53 8.01
N VAL A 347 16.71 -1.64 7.32
CA VAL A 347 15.82 -0.52 7.02
C VAL A 347 14.42 -0.88 7.48
N PHE A 348 13.73 0.02 8.18
CA PHE A 348 12.35 -0.24 8.59
C PHE A 348 11.56 1.02 8.96
N LEU A 349 10.24 0.94 8.85
CA LEU A 349 9.33 2.02 9.24
C LEU A 349 8.92 1.94 10.72
N ARG A 350 8.82 3.09 11.38
CA ARG A 350 8.22 3.29 12.70
C ARG A 350 7.10 4.35 12.64
N PRO A 351 6.06 4.23 13.48
CA PRO A 351 5.06 5.29 13.60
C PRO A 351 5.60 6.51 14.33
N LEU A 352 5.16 7.67 13.86
CA LEU A 352 5.17 8.92 14.61
C LEU A 352 3.74 9.46 14.75
N GLU A 353 3.55 10.45 15.62
CA GLU A 353 2.24 11.08 15.83
C GLU A 353 1.75 11.80 14.55
N ASN A 354 0.43 11.98 14.43
CA ASN A 354 -0.22 12.74 13.35
C ASN A 354 0.01 12.18 11.94
N GLU A 355 -0.13 10.85 11.78
CA GLU A 355 0.06 10.13 10.50
C GLU A 355 1.49 10.17 9.94
N ARG A 356 2.46 10.66 10.72
CA ARG A 356 3.86 10.73 10.29
C ARG A 356 4.54 9.37 10.40
N LEU A 357 5.66 9.25 9.69
CA LEU A 357 6.51 8.07 9.65
C LEU A 357 7.97 8.43 9.93
N GLU A 358 8.65 7.51 10.56
CA GLU A 358 10.10 7.45 10.68
C GLU A 358 10.61 6.27 9.86
N MET A 359 11.56 6.48 8.95
CA MET A 359 12.34 5.43 8.31
C MET A 359 13.68 5.32 9.01
N VAL A 360 13.88 4.23 9.72
CA VAL A 360 15.16 3.90 10.35
C VAL A 360 16.06 3.26 9.29
N ILE A 361 17.27 3.77 9.15
CA ILE A 361 18.35 3.22 8.33
C ILE A 361 19.51 2.96 9.29
N TRP A 362 19.74 1.68 9.54
CA TRP A 362 20.62 1.23 10.60
C TRP A 362 21.68 0.27 10.08
N GLY A 363 22.84 0.25 10.73
CA GLY A 363 23.88 -0.75 10.51
C GLY A 363 24.55 -1.17 11.81
N ALA A 364 25.03 -2.41 11.89
CA ALA A 364 25.97 -2.80 12.95
C ALA A 364 27.30 -2.06 12.81
N ASP A 365 27.65 -1.69 11.58
CA ASP A 365 28.76 -0.82 11.21
C ASP A 365 28.33 0.15 10.09
N LEU A 366 29.24 1.06 9.69
CA LEU A 366 28.99 2.01 8.59
C LEU A 366 28.71 1.31 7.25
N ALA A 367 29.30 0.14 7.04
CA ALA A 367 29.17 -0.59 5.79
C ALA A 367 27.77 -1.23 5.64
N GLY A 368 27.18 -1.68 6.74
CA GLY A 368 25.81 -2.15 6.84
C GLY A 368 24.80 -1.02 6.72
N LEU A 369 25.09 0.14 7.31
CA LEU A 369 24.26 1.35 7.17
C LEU A 369 24.22 1.82 5.71
N GLN A 370 25.37 1.91 5.05
CA GLN A 370 25.47 2.25 3.61
C GLN A 370 24.70 1.27 2.73
N GLN A 371 24.71 -0.02 3.08
CA GLN A 371 23.96 -1.04 2.38
C GLN A 371 22.45 -0.87 2.57
N ALA A 372 21.99 -0.62 3.80
CA ALA A 372 20.60 -0.36 4.12
C ALA A 372 20.06 0.91 3.44
N ALA A 373 20.88 1.96 3.37
CA ALA A 373 20.50 3.24 2.75
C ALA A 373 20.10 3.10 1.27
N ARG A 374 20.60 2.07 0.56
CA ARG A 374 20.21 1.77 -0.84
C ARG A 374 18.75 1.37 -0.99
N LEU A 375 18.10 0.99 0.12
CA LEU A 375 16.67 0.66 0.16
C LEU A 375 15.80 1.86 0.55
N THR A 376 16.36 3.06 0.67
CA THR A 376 15.55 4.27 0.75
C THR A 376 14.73 4.42 -0.55
N PRO A 377 13.42 4.70 -0.50
CA PRO A 377 12.61 4.89 -1.70
C PRO A 377 13.08 6.12 -2.50
N THR A 378 13.78 5.89 -3.61
CA THR A 378 14.26 6.95 -4.52
C THR A 378 13.76 6.80 -5.95
N LEU A 379 13.06 5.69 -6.25
CA LEU A 379 12.53 5.39 -7.57
C LEU A 379 11.07 4.96 -7.45
N THR A 380 10.22 5.44 -8.34
CA THR A 380 8.86 4.94 -8.50
C THR A 380 8.88 3.46 -8.88
N GLY A 381 8.00 2.65 -8.30
CA GLY A 381 7.90 1.24 -8.67
C GLY A 381 8.94 0.30 -8.05
N SER A 382 9.85 0.79 -7.19
CA SER A 382 10.86 -0.04 -6.50
C SER A 382 10.22 -1.09 -5.58
N GLY A 383 9.17 -0.68 -4.84
CA GLY A 383 8.35 -1.50 -3.95
C GLY A 383 9.17 -2.32 -2.96
N GLN A 384 9.71 -1.64 -1.94
CA GLN A 384 10.38 -2.26 -0.81
C GLN A 384 9.37 -2.54 0.32
N PRO A 385 9.47 -3.68 1.02
CA PRO A 385 8.63 -3.96 2.18
C PRO A 385 8.98 -3.02 3.34
N GLU A 386 8.08 -2.90 4.32
CA GLU A 386 8.21 -1.98 5.46
C GLU A 386 9.39 -2.29 6.38
N TYR A 387 9.94 -3.50 6.33
CA TYR A 387 11.21 -3.81 6.99
C TYR A 387 12.05 -4.81 6.20
N VAL A 388 13.37 -4.63 6.24
CA VAL A 388 14.38 -5.54 5.71
C VAL A 388 15.60 -5.56 6.62
N ILE A 389 16.14 -6.75 6.91
CA ILE A 389 17.41 -7.00 7.59
C ILE A 389 18.34 -7.70 6.61
N LEU A 390 19.52 -7.13 6.44
CA LEU A 390 20.47 -7.43 5.39
C LEU A 390 21.73 -8.05 5.99
N SER A 391 22.21 -9.15 5.42
CA SER A 391 23.56 -9.66 5.70
C SER A 391 24.57 -9.08 4.69
N ASP A 392 25.87 -9.28 4.94
CA ASP A 392 26.91 -8.94 3.94
C ASP A 392 26.73 -9.72 2.62
N ARG A 393 26.08 -10.90 2.66
CA ARG A 393 25.80 -11.71 1.45
C ARG A 393 24.94 -10.98 0.43
N CYS A 394 24.10 -10.02 0.84
CA CYS A 394 23.29 -9.24 -0.08
C CYS A 394 24.12 -8.50 -1.14
N ARG A 395 25.41 -8.25 -0.90
CA ARG A 395 26.29 -7.60 -1.88
C ARG A 395 26.53 -8.43 -3.13
N TRP A 396 26.45 -9.75 -3.04
CA TRP A 396 26.69 -10.65 -4.17
C TRP A 396 25.51 -11.58 -4.48
N GLU A 397 24.70 -11.95 -3.49
CA GLU A 397 23.45 -12.71 -3.67
C GLU A 397 22.24 -11.83 -3.99
N GLY A 398 22.36 -10.51 -3.82
CA GLY A 398 21.24 -9.59 -3.92
C GLY A 398 20.18 -9.92 -2.87
N VAL A 399 18.96 -10.17 -3.32
CA VAL A 399 17.86 -10.48 -2.39
C VAL A 399 18.01 -11.85 -1.70
N GLY A 400 18.77 -12.78 -2.28
CA GLY A 400 19.01 -14.09 -1.66
C GLY A 400 19.70 -14.00 -0.29
N GLY A 401 20.52 -12.97 -0.07
CA GLY A 401 21.27 -12.77 1.16
C GLY A 401 20.49 -12.08 2.29
N VAL A 402 19.21 -11.76 2.09
CA VAL A 402 18.39 -11.09 3.11
C VAL A 402 18.17 -12.03 4.30
N TYR A 403 18.38 -11.53 5.52
CA TYR A 403 18.10 -12.28 6.74
C TYR A 403 16.63 -12.28 7.09
N SER A 404 15.96 -11.14 6.94
CA SER A 404 14.53 -11.04 7.18
C SER A 404 13.93 -9.90 6.38
N ALA A 405 12.69 -10.08 5.95
CA ALA A 405 11.90 -9.01 5.35
C ALA A 405 10.42 -9.29 5.56
N GLY A 406 9.60 -8.25 5.53
CA GLY A 406 8.17 -8.42 5.65
C GLY A 406 7.41 -7.13 5.85
N HIS A 407 6.13 -7.29 6.16
CA HIS A 407 5.19 -6.19 6.29
C HIS A 407 4.78 -5.98 7.75
N LEU A 408 4.34 -4.76 8.07
CA LEU A 408 3.85 -4.41 9.40
C LEU A 408 2.32 -4.34 9.37
N ASP A 409 1.67 -5.04 10.28
CA ASP A 409 0.21 -5.05 10.36
C ASP A 409 -0.37 -3.71 10.87
N ARG A 410 -1.70 -3.65 10.99
CA ARG A 410 -2.40 -2.46 11.46
C ARG A 410 -1.99 -2.00 12.86
N SER A 411 -1.35 -2.86 13.65
CA SER A 411 -0.87 -2.60 15.01
C SER A 411 0.66 -2.46 15.08
N TRP A 412 1.30 -2.22 13.94
CA TRP A 412 2.76 -2.11 13.81
C TRP A 412 3.54 -3.37 14.22
N GLN A 413 2.90 -4.54 14.18
CA GLN A 413 3.53 -5.82 14.48
C GLN A 413 4.00 -6.52 13.20
N ILE A 414 5.02 -7.38 13.33
CA ILE A 414 5.55 -8.17 12.21
C ILE A 414 4.46 -9.11 11.70
N SER A 415 4.14 -9.03 10.41
CA SER A 415 3.18 -9.93 9.78
C SER A 415 3.62 -11.39 9.90
N SER A 416 2.67 -12.31 10.10
CA SER A 416 2.93 -13.75 10.10
C SER A 416 3.44 -14.29 8.77
N ALA A 417 3.25 -13.57 7.66
CA ALA A 417 3.77 -13.95 6.35
C ALA A 417 5.20 -13.45 6.09
N SER A 418 5.87 -12.88 7.10
CA SER A 418 7.23 -12.38 6.97
C SER A 418 8.24 -13.51 6.82
N TYR A 419 9.36 -13.20 6.15
CA TYR A 419 10.45 -14.13 5.92
C TYR A 419 11.52 -13.95 7.00
N HIS A 420 12.02 -15.07 7.52
CA HIS A 420 13.16 -15.12 8.44
C HIS A 420 14.07 -16.28 8.02
N SER A 421 15.34 -15.98 7.74
CA SER A 421 16.36 -16.98 7.41
C SER A 421 16.69 -17.86 8.62
N VAL A 422 17.06 -19.11 8.36
CA VAL A 422 17.55 -20.09 9.36
C VAL A 422 18.86 -19.67 10.02
N ASP A 423 19.62 -18.79 9.37
CA ASP A 423 20.86 -18.23 9.91
C ASP A 423 20.59 -17.18 11.01
N ALA A 424 19.32 -16.80 11.23
CA ALA A 424 18.93 -16.05 12.41
C ALA A 424 19.09 -16.95 13.65
N VAL A 425 19.80 -16.48 14.68
CA VAL A 425 19.93 -17.24 15.92
C VAL A 425 18.55 -17.30 16.57
N TRP A 426 18.00 -18.50 16.69
CA TRP A 426 16.72 -18.71 17.37
C TRP A 426 16.92 -18.48 18.87
N GLY A 427 16.54 -17.30 19.34
CA GLY A 427 16.55 -16.98 20.77
C GLY A 427 15.56 -17.91 21.48
N SER A 428 16.05 -18.65 22.48
CA SER A 428 15.21 -19.54 23.29
C SER A 428 14.02 -18.78 23.90
N ARG A 429 12.89 -19.49 24.03
CA ARG A 429 11.63 -18.98 24.61
C ARG A 429 11.91 -18.19 25.89
N VAL A 430 11.65 -16.90 25.88
CA VAL A 430 11.76 -16.05 27.08
C VAL A 430 10.61 -16.44 28.03
N PRO A 431 10.88 -16.91 29.26
CA PRO A 431 9.85 -17.00 30.28
C PRO A 431 9.45 -15.57 30.69
N SER A 432 8.15 -15.39 30.90
CA SER A 432 7.46 -14.15 31.32
C SER A 432 8.20 -13.32 32.36
#